data_AF-A0A2G9YLY3-F1
#
_entry.id   AF-A0A2G9YLY3-F1
#
_cell.length_a   1.000
_cell.length_b   1.000
_cell.length_c   1.000
_cell.angle_alpha   90.00
_cell.angle_beta   90.00
_cell.angle_gamma   90.00
#
_symmetry.space_group_name_H-M   'P 1'
#
loop_
_entity.id
_entity.type
_entity.pdbx_description
1 polymer ?
#
loop_
_entity_poly.entity_id
_entity_poly.type
_entity_poly.pdbx_seq_one_letter_code
_entity_poly.pdbx_strand_id
1 'polypeptide(L)'
;MNLYSSYILEHKFCLSKQKIQDWAKDQIKAGIIFYIISIILIASFYYILKHFKYNWWWVVSITWIFFSLILAKIVPVVIIPLFFKYKKLSNDILRVRIMNLANKMRLKILDVFEIDLSSKTLKANAAFLGIGNTKRVILGDTLKDKYSDDEIEVILGHEFAHYKLKHLLKLILINSLATILAFYFIFKTSDNVLSLFGLSTLSDISALPIIIMYLVVFGIVMQPFQNYISRRLEKNADKM
;
A
#
# COMPACT_ATOMS: atom_id res chain seq x y z
N MET A 1 15.11 -7.38 -6.85
CA MET A 1 14.55 -7.66 -8.20
C MET A 1 14.26 -9.14 -8.28
N ASN A 2 13.01 -9.55 -8.49
CA ASN A 2 12.63 -10.97 -8.49
C ASN A 2 12.17 -11.40 -9.90
N LEU A 3 13.13 -11.65 -10.81
CA LEU A 3 12.88 -11.98 -12.22
C LEU A 3 11.99 -13.23 -12.36
N TYR A 4 12.21 -14.23 -11.52
CA TYR A 4 11.48 -15.49 -11.61
C TYR A 4 9.99 -15.30 -11.33
N SER A 5 9.63 -14.74 -10.18
CA SER A 5 8.22 -14.58 -9.81
C SER A 5 7.52 -13.49 -10.61
N SER A 6 8.18 -12.36 -10.86
CA SER A 6 7.53 -11.18 -11.48
C SER A 6 7.53 -11.17 -13.01
N TYR A 7 8.42 -11.94 -13.66
CA TYR A 7 8.47 -12.00 -15.12
C TYR A 7 8.25 -13.44 -15.60
N ILE A 8 9.10 -14.39 -15.23
CA ILE A 8 9.08 -15.75 -15.80
C ILE A 8 7.76 -16.47 -15.49
N LEU A 9 7.33 -16.45 -14.23
CA LEU A 9 6.12 -17.14 -13.79
C LEU A 9 4.86 -16.51 -14.39
N GLU A 10 4.77 -15.17 -14.38
CA GLU A 10 3.64 -14.44 -14.96
C GLU A 10 3.52 -14.69 -16.48
N HIS A 11 4.64 -14.80 -17.22
CA HIS A 11 4.59 -15.18 -18.64
C HIS A 11 4.27 -16.65 -18.85
N LYS A 12 4.78 -17.55 -17.98
CA LYS A 12 4.48 -18.99 -18.04
C LYS A 12 2.96 -19.26 -17.91
N PHE A 13 2.27 -18.47 -17.10
CA PHE A 13 0.81 -18.57 -16.91
C PHE A 13 0.01 -17.60 -17.78
N CYS A 14 0.65 -16.93 -18.77
CA CYS A 14 -0.01 -15.98 -19.66
C CYS A 14 -0.77 -14.87 -18.89
N LEU A 15 -0.21 -14.39 -17.78
CA LEU A 15 -0.75 -13.32 -16.94
C LEU A 15 -0.08 -11.96 -17.20
N SER A 16 1.02 -11.94 -17.95
CA SER A 16 1.75 -10.74 -18.39
C SER A 16 1.97 -10.75 -19.90
N LYS A 17 1.87 -9.56 -20.51
CA LYS A 17 2.31 -9.28 -21.90
C LYS A 17 3.51 -8.32 -21.95
N GLN A 18 4.07 -7.97 -20.79
CA GLN A 18 5.13 -6.99 -20.68
C GLN A 18 6.43 -7.48 -21.30
N LYS A 19 7.04 -6.68 -22.18
CA LYS A 19 8.38 -6.99 -22.72
C LYS A 19 9.43 -6.88 -21.61
N ILE A 20 10.47 -7.72 -21.66
CA ILE A 20 11.56 -7.71 -20.66
C ILE A 20 12.22 -6.34 -20.49
N GLN A 21 12.35 -5.57 -21.57
CA GLN A 21 12.94 -4.22 -21.53
C GLN A 21 12.08 -3.24 -20.74
N ASP A 22 10.76 -3.28 -20.95
CA ASP A 22 9.82 -2.41 -20.24
C ASP A 22 9.69 -2.85 -18.78
N TRP A 23 9.71 -4.16 -18.52
CA TRP A 23 9.80 -4.72 -17.16
C TRP A 23 11.05 -4.23 -16.44
N ALA A 24 12.23 -4.28 -17.08
CA ALA A 24 13.48 -3.84 -16.47
C ALA A 24 13.47 -2.33 -16.16
N LYS A 25 12.94 -1.50 -17.08
CA LYS A 25 12.75 -0.06 -16.84
C LYS A 25 11.86 0.21 -15.63
N ASP A 26 10.77 -0.54 -15.49
CA ASP A 26 9.89 -0.43 -14.33
C ASP A 26 10.57 -0.84 -13.03
N GLN A 27 11.35 -1.94 -13.04
CA GLN A 27 12.12 -2.37 -11.88
C GLN A 27 13.16 -1.33 -11.45
N ILE A 28 13.87 -0.72 -12.40
CA ILE A 28 14.85 0.34 -12.12
C ILE A 28 14.12 1.57 -11.55
N LYS A 29 13.04 2.01 -12.19
CA LYS A 29 12.24 3.15 -11.71
C LYS A 29 11.70 2.92 -10.30
N ALA A 30 11.14 1.74 -10.03
CA ALA A 30 10.68 1.35 -8.70
C ALA A 30 11.82 1.30 -7.68
N GLY A 31 12.99 0.77 -8.09
CA GLY A 31 14.20 0.75 -7.27
C GLY A 31 14.70 2.13 -6.88
N ILE A 32 14.72 3.08 -7.83
CA ILE A 32 15.11 4.48 -7.56
C ILE A 32 14.16 5.14 -6.57
N ILE A 33 12.85 4.99 -6.78
CA ILE A 33 11.82 5.56 -5.87
C ILE A 33 12.00 4.95 -4.46
N PHE A 34 12.16 3.63 -4.37
CA PHE A 34 12.38 2.94 -3.10
C PHE A 34 13.66 3.42 -2.41
N TYR A 35 14.75 3.59 -3.16
CA TYR A 35 16.04 4.05 -2.63
C TYR A 35 15.94 5.47 -2.06
N ILE A 36 15.32 6.40 -2.79
CA ILE A 36 15.12 7.78 -2.33
C ILE A 36 14.29 7.81 -1.04
N ILE A 37 13.17 7.08 -1.01
CA ILE A 37 12.31 7.00 0.16
C ILE A 37 13.06 6.38 1.35
N SER A 38 13.81 5.31 1.12
CA SER A 38 14.56 4.60 2.17
C SER A 38 15.63 5.47 2.79
N ILE A 39 16.38 6.23 1.99
CA ILE A 39 17.38 7.18 2.51
C ILE A 39 16.72 8.22 3.41
N ILE A 40 15.61 8.83 2.98
CA ILE A 40 14.91 9.86 3.77
C ILE A 40 14.46 9.28 5.11
N LEU A 41 13.91 8.07 5.10
CA LEU A 41 13.43 7.40 6.30
C LEU A 41 14.57 7.03 7.26
N ILE A 42 15.64 6.42 6.74
CA ILE A 42 16.80 6.02 7.54
C ILE A 42 17.48 7.25 8.13
N ALA A 43 17.71 8.30 7.33
CA ALA A 43 18.31 9.54 7.80
C ALA A 43 17.46 10.20 8.89
N SER A 44 16.13 10.28 8.69
CA SER A 44 15.21 10.81 9.69
C SER A 44 15.20 9.98 10.97
N PHE A 45 15.23 8.66 10.85
CA PHE A 45 15.26 7.74 11.97
C PHE A 45 16.53 7.93 12.83
N TYR A 46 17.72 7.95 12.21
CA TYR A 46 18.98 8.17 12.94
C TYR A 46 19.08 9.59 13.51
N TYR A 47 18.55 10.59 12.81
CA TYR A 47 18.44 11.95 13.34
C TYR A 47 17.63 11.97 14.64
N ILE A 48 16.46 11.31 14.67
CA ILE A 48 15.62 11.23 15.87
C ILE A 48 16.34 10.47 17.00
N LEU A 49 16.97 9.32 16.70
CA LEU A 49 17.73 8.56 17.71
C LEU A 49 18.84 9.40 18.36
N LYS A 50 19.55 10.21 17.58
CA LYS A 50 20.64 11.06 18.08
C LYS A 50 20.13 12.21 18.97
N HIS A 51 18.96 12.77 18.66
CA HIS A 51 18.42 13.94 19.37
C HIS A 51 17.46 13.60 20.53
N PHE A 52 16.83 12.41 20.55
CA PHE A 52 15.78 12.06 21.52
C PHE A 52 16.06 10.76 22.29
N LYS A 53 17.06 10.75 23.18
CA LYS A 53 17.54 9.50 23.84
C LYS A 53 16.47 8.65 24.55
N TYR A 54 15.59 9.25 25.36
CA TYR A 54 14.57 8.50 26.13
C TYR A 54 13.20 8.42 25.44
N ASN A 55 12.98 9.30 24.45
CA ASN A 55 11.68 9.58 23.86
C ASN A 55 11.61 9.20 22.37
N TRP A 56 12.70 8.68 21.79
CA TRP A 56 12.77 8.41 20.36
C TRP A 56 11.65 7.48 19.87
N TRP A 57 11.23 6.49 20.65
CA TRP A 57 10.30 5.45 20.20
C TRP A 57 8.94 6.03 19.81
N TRP A 58 8.41 6.97 20.60
CA TRP A 58 7.14 7.62 20.27
C TRP A 58 7.31 8.69 19.19
N VAL A 59 8.44 9.41 19.19
CA VAL A 59 8.75 10.40 18.13
C VAL A 59 8.85 9.71 16.77
N VAL A 60 9.64 8.64 16.66
CA VAL A 60 9.75 7.80 15.45
C VAL A 60 8.39 7.24 15.06
N SER A 61 7.60 6.75 16.02
CA SER A 61 6.26 6.21 15.73
C SER A 61 5.35 7.26 15.09
N ILE A 62 5.29 8.47 15.66
CA ILE A 62 4.47 9.57 15.13
C ILE A 62 4.99 10.00 13.75
N THR A 63 6.31 10.17 13.60
CA THR A 63 6.92 10.50 12.31
C THR A 63 6.58 9.45 11.25
N TRP A 64 6.68 8.16 11.59
CA TRP A 64 6.33 7.06 10.70
C TRP A 64 4.85 7.06 10.31
N ILE A 65 3.95 7.21 11.28
CA ILE A 65 2.50 7.27 11.05
C ILE A 65 2.19 8.44 10.12
N PHE A 66 2.70 9.63 10.40
CA PHE A 66 2.50 10.82 9.58
C PHE A 66 3.03 10.62 8.15
N PHE A 67 4.24 10.10 8.02
CA PHE A 67 4.85 9.77 6.73
C PHE A 67 4.02 8.74 5.95
N SER A 68 3.51 7.71 6.61
CA SER A 68 2.67 6.68 5.97
C SER A 68 1.36 7.25 5.42
N LEU A 69 0.74 8.20 6.13
CA LEU A 69 -0.46 8.91 5.68
C LEU A 69 -0.18 9.80 4.48
N ILE A 70 0.97 10.48 4.47
CA ILE A 70 1.43 11.26 3.31
C ILE A 70 1.62 10.33 2.11
N LEU A 71 2.33 9.22 2.27
CA LEU A 71 2.52 8.24 1.20
C LEU A 71 1.19 7.68 0.71
N ALA A 72 0.25 7.34 1.58
CA ALA A 72 -1.07 6.86 1.18
C ALA A 72 -1.83 7.86 0.30
N LYS A 73 -1.59 9.17 0.48
CA LYS A 73 -2.15 10.24 -0.38
C LYS A 73 -1.36 10.44 -1.67
N ILE A 74 -0.02 10.36 -1.60
CA ILE A 74 0.88 10.60 -2.75
C ILE A 74 0.87 9.41 -3.72
N VAL A 75 0.84 8.18 -3.23
CA VAL A 75 0.98 6.96 -4.03
C VAL A 75 -0.01 6.94 -5.21
N PRO A 76 -1.34 7.09 -5.01
CA PRO A 76 -2.29 7.02 -6.12
C PRO A 76 -2.17 8.17 -7.14
N VAL A 77 -1.64 9.32 -6.72
CA VAL A 77 -1.67 10.57 -7.50
C VAL A 77 -0.35 10.83 -8.22
N VAL A 78 0.76 10.40 -7.64
CA VAL A 78 2.11 10.65 -8.15
C VAL A 78 2.79 9.35 -8.54
N ILE A 79 2.78 8.34 -7.65
CA ILE A 79 3.58 7.13 -7.88
C ILE A 79 2.92 6.24 -8.94
N ILE A 80 1.63 5.91 -8.83
CA ILE A 80 0.97 5.02 -9.81
C ILE A 80 1.03 5.60 -11.24
N PRO A 81 0.78 6.91 -11.47
CA PRO A 81 0.89 7.51 -12.81
C PRO A 81 2.30 7.47 -13.43
N LEU A 82 3.36 7.28 -12.65
CA LEU A 82 4.71 7.07 -13.20
C LEU A 82 4.86 5.71 -13.89
N PHE A 83 3.98 4.75 -13.56
CA PHE A 83 4.01 3.40 -14.09
C PHE A 83 2.89 3.14 -15.10
N PHE A 84 1.73 3.77 -14.93
CA PHE A 84 0.53 3.51 -15.73
C PHE A 84 -0.05 4.80 -16.28
N LYS A 85 -0.61 4.73 -17.48
CA LYS A 85 -1.38 5.83 -18.06
C LYS A 85 -2.76 5.86 -17.43
N TYR A 86 -3.18 7.08 -17.10
CA TYR A 86 -4.48 7.39 -16.57
C TYR A 86 -5.27 8.22 -17.56
N LYS A 87 -6.50 7.83 -17.83
CA LYS A 87 -7.46 8.62 -18.60
C LYS A 87 -8.84 8.54 -17.96
N LYS A 88 -9.74 9.47 -18.31
CA LYS A 88 -11.15 9.32 -17.94
C LYS A 88 -11.75 8.12 -18.65
N LEU A 89 -12.67 7.42 -18.00
CA LEU A 89 -13.36 6.29 -18.60
C LEU A 89 -14.13 6.77 -19.84
N SER A 90 -13.86 6.17 -21.00
CA SER A 90 -14.45 6.59 -22.28
C SER A 90 -15.89 6.09 -22.48
N ASN A 91 -16.32 5.07 -21.74
CA ASN A 91 -17.65 4.50 -21.85
C ASN A 91 -18.65 5.27 -20.94
N ASP A 92 -19.42 6.20 -21.53
CA ASP A 92 -20.30 7.11 -20.79
C ASP A 92 -21.48 6.42 -20.08
N ILE A 93 -22.29 5.62 -20.80
CA ILE A 93 -22.51 4.21 -20.44
C ILE A 93 -22.30 3.78 -18.98
N LEU A 94 -21.27 2.96 -18.86
CA LEU A 94 -20.75 2.39 -17.62
C LEU A 94 -20.37 3.48 -16.60
N ARG A 95 -19.82 4.61 -17.04
CA ARG A 95 -19.48 5.73 -16.14
C ARG A 95 -20.71 6.23 -15.38
N VAL A 96 -21.82 6.49 -16.08
CA VAL A 96 -23.09 6.95 -15.47
C VAL A 96 -23.64 5.88 -14.53
N ARG A 97 -23.58 4.61 -14.92
CA ARG A 97 -24.00 3.47 -14.07
C ARG A 97 -23.23 3.45 -12.75
N ILE A 98 -21.91 3.55 -12.80
CA ILE A 98 -21.04 3.61 -11.62
C ILE A 98 -21.31 4.84 -10.76
N MET A 99 -21.48 6.02 -11.38
CA MET A 99 -21.83 7.25 -10.66
C MET A 99 -23.18 7.10 -9.93
N ASN A 100 -24.17 6.47 -10.56
CA ASN A 100 -25.46 6.19 -9.95
C ASN A 100 -25.36 5.19 -8.80
N LEU A 101 -24.55 4.13 -8.93
CA LEU A 101 -24.27 3.18 -7.85
C LEU A 101 -23.63 3.89 -6.64
N ALA A 102 -22.62 4.73 -6.88
CA ALA A 102 -21.98 5.54 -5.84
C ALA A 102 -23.01 6.46 -5.14
N ASN A 103 -23.88 7.11 -5.91
CA ASN A 103 -24.96 7.95 -5.36
C ASN A 103 -25.95 7.14 -4.51
N LYS A 104 -26.38 5.95 -4.96
CA LYS A 104 -27.24 5.04 -4.18
C LYS A 104 -26.59 4.66 -2.85
N MET A 105 -25.27 4.45 -2.84
CA MET A 105 -24.50 4.17 -1.62
C MET A 105 -24.13 5.42 -0.81
N ARG A 106 -24.59 6.60 -1.23
CA ARG A 106 -24.32 7.92 -0.63
C ARG A 106 -22.83 8.28 -0.61
N LEU A 107 -22.10 7.88 -1.64
CA LEU A 107 -20.68 8.15 -1.83
C LEU A 107 -20.47 9.28 -2.82
N LYS A 108 -19.79 10.34 -2.38
CA LYS A 108 -19.33 11.42 -3.27
C LYS A 108 -18.02 11.00 -3.93
N ILE A 109 -18.04 10.85 -5.26
CA ILE A 109 -16.89 10.51 -6.09
C ILE A 109 -16.69 11.61 -7.13
N LEU A 110 -15.43 11.93 -7.46
CA LEU A 110 -15.06 12.94 -8.45
C LEU A 110 -15.46 12.51 -9.86
N ASP A 111 -14.94 11.36 -10.27
CA ASP A 111 -15.12 10.80 -11.59
C ASP A 111 -14.65 9.34 -11.62
N VAL A 112 -14.90 8.67 -12.74
CA VAL A 112 -14.42 7.31 -13.03
C VAL A 112 -13.28 7.40 -14.03
N PHE A 113 -12.15 6.81 -13.68
CA PHE A 113 -10.92 6.78 -14.49
C PHE A 113 -10.63 5.36 -14.95
N GLU A 114 -10.00 5.26 -16.11
CA GLU A 114 -9.47 4.03 -16.67
C GLU A 114 -7.94 4.04 -16.54
N ILE A 115 -7.39 2.90 -16.11
CA ILE A 115 -5.94 2.66 -16.00
C ILE A 115 -5.53 1.54 -16.97
N ASP A 116 -4.41 1.70 -17.64
CA ASP A 116 -3.88 0.77 -18.65
C ASP A 116 -3.16 -0.45 -18.04
N LEU A 117 -3.87 -1.23 -17.23
CA LEU A 117 -3.32 -2.44 -16.62
C LEU A 117 -2.87 -3.46 -17.67
N SER A 118 -3.55 -3.54 -18.81
CA SER A 118 -3.26 -4.47 -19.91
C SER A 118 -1.83 -4.35 -20.46
N SER A 119 -1.21 -3.18 -20.30
CA SER A 119 0.18 -2.94 -20.70
C SER A 119 1.18 -3.81 -19.93
N LYS A 120 0.81 -4.30 -18.74
CA LYS A 120 1.68 -5.09 -17.86
C LYS A 120 1.08 -6.40 -17.41
N THR A 121 -0.22 -6.42 -17.14
CA THR A 121 -0.91 -7.59 -16.60
C THR A 121 -2.24 -7.84 -17.29
N LEU A 122 -2.67 -9.09 -17.32
CA LEU A 122 -3.99 -9.49 -17.79
C LEU A 122 -4.99 -9.68 -16.63
N LYS A 123 -4.55 -9.45 -15.40
CA LYS A 123 -5.39 -9.50 -14.20
C LYS A 123 -6.36 -8.33 -14.22
N ALA A 124 -7.61 -8.63 -13.90
CA ALA A 124 -8.67 -7.64 -13.78
C ALA A 124 -8.63 -7.03 -12.38
N ASN A 125 -8.74 -5.70 -12.28
CA ASN A 125 -8.76 -5.02 -11.01
C ASN A 125 -9.55 -3.71 -11.09
N ALA A 126 -10.18 -3.34 -9.98
CA ALA A 126 -10.78 -2.04 -9.77
C ALA A 126 -10.34 -1.53 -8.40
N ALA A 127 -10.23 -0.22 -8.24
CA ALA A 127 -9.88 0.36 -6.96
C ALA A 127 -10.67 1.64 -6.71
N PHE A 128 -11.17 1.78 -5.49
CA PHE A 128 -11.72 3.03 -4.99
C PHE A 128 -10.67 3.77 -4.15
N LEU A 129 -10.09 4.85 -4.70
CA LEU A 129 -8.97 5.55 -4.08
C LEU A 129 -9.30 7.00 -3.75
N GLY A 130 -8.58 7.56 -2.77
CA GLY A 130 -8.63 8.97 -2.41
C GLY A 130 -9.28 9.25 -1.06
N ILE A 131 -9.08 10.47 -0.56
CA ILE A 131 -9.56 10.91 0.76
C ILE A 131 -10.38 12.20 0.58
N GLY A 132 -11.51 12.30 1.30
CA GLY A 132 -12.37 13.49 1.27
C GLY A 132 -12.97 13.75 -0.12
N ASN A 133 -12.67 14.90 -0.71
CA ASN A 133 -13.21 15.31 -2.01
C ASN A 133 -12.39 14.81 -3.21
N THR A 134 -11.30 14.08 -2.97
CA THR A 134 -10.41 13.55 -4.04
C THR A 134 -10.71 12.10 -4.42
N LYS A 135 -11.81 11.54 -3.90
CA LYS A 135 -12.23 10.16 -4.11
C LYS A 135 -12.55 9.90 -5.58
N ARG A 136 -11.99 8.84 -6.14
CA ARG A 136 -12.16 8.47 -7.54
C ARG A 136 -12.22 6.95 -7.68
N VAL A 137 -12.93 6.50 -8.70
CA VAL A 137 -12.92 5.09 -9.11
C VAL A 137 -11.86 4.92 -10.18
N ILE A 138 -11.05 3.87 -10.06
CA ILE A 138 -10.05 3.49 -11.06
C ILE A 138 -10.41 2.09 -11.54
N LEU A 139 -10.73 1.98 -12.82
CA LEU A 139 -11.12 0.75 -13.49
C LEU A 139 -9.98 0.28 -14.39
N GLY A 140 -9.53 -0.96 -14.22
CA GLY A 140 -8.62 -1.59 -15.17
C GLY A 140 -9.27 -1.78 -16.53
N ASP A 141 -8.56 -1.43 -17.60
CA ASP A 141 -8.94 -1.81 -18.97
C ASP A 141 -9.18 -3.32 -19.11
N THR A 142 -8.36 -4.14 -18.46
CA THR A 142 -8.50 -5.61 -18.39
C THR A 142 -9.79 -6.08 -17.73
N LEU A 143 -10.37 -5.31 -16.81
CA LEU A 143 -11.64 -5.63 -16.18
C LEU A 143 -12.78 -5.25 -17.11
N LYS A 144 -12.72 -4.05 -17.68
CA LYS A 144 -13.70 -3.54 -18.65
C LYS A 144 -13.82 -4.44 -19.89
N ASP A 145 -12.71 -4.98 -20.37
CA ASP A 145 -12.69 -5.77 -21.61
C ASP A 145 -13.13 -7.23 -21.41
N LYS A 146 -13.17 -7.74 -20.17
CA LYS A 146 -13.43 -9.15 -19.87
C LYS A 146 -14.75 -9.43 -19.14
N TYR A 147 -15.33 -8.41 -18.52
CA TYR A 147 -16.51 -8.54 -17.67
C TYR A 147 -17.63 -7.66 -18.20
N SER A 148 -18.86 -8.10 -17.98
CA SER A 148 -20.05 -7.33 -18.28
C SER A 148 -20.21 -6.13 -17.34
N ASP A 149 -20.98 -5.13 -17.76
CA ASP A 149 -21.29 -3.96 -16.93
C ASP A 149 -21.91 -4.35 -15.57
N ASP A 150 -22.74 -5.40 -15.54
CA ASP A 150 -23.38 -5.89 -14.32
C ASP A 150 -22.36 -6.51 -13.35
N GLU A 151 -21.42 -7.31 -13.85
CA GLU A 151 -20.33 -7.87 -13.02
C GLU A 151 -19.41 -6.78 -12.48
N ILE A 152 -19.12 -5.74 -13.28
CA ILE A 152 -18.33 -4.58 -12.85
C ILE A 152 -19.06 -3.82 -11.73
N GLU A 153 -20.37 -3.66 -11.82
CA GLU A 153 -21.17 -3.05 -10.74
C GLU A 153 -21.11 -3.85 -9.44
N VAL A 154 -21.17 -5.19 -9.49
CA VAL A 154 -21.06 -6.03 -8.29
C VAL A 154 -19.68 -5.84 -7.63
N ILE A 155 -18.61 -5.87 -8.42
CA ILE A 155 -17.24 -5.67 -7.90
C ILE A 155 -17.10 -4.28 -7.27
N LEU A 156 -17.61 -3.23 -7.93
CA LEU A 156 -17.55 -1.87 -7.39
C LEU A 156 -18.46 -1.68 -6.17
N GLY A 157 -19.58 -2.40 -6.09
CA GLY A 157 -20.43 -2.43 -4.90
C GLY A 157 -19.67 -2.94 -3.69
N HIS A 158 -18.93 -4.04 -3.84
CA HIS A 158 -18.02 -4.57 -2.82
C HIS A 158 -16.95 -3.54 -2.41
N GLU A 159 -16.25 -2.92 -3.37
CA GLU A 159 -15.25 -1.87 -3.09
C GLU A 159 -15.85 -0.66 -2.36
N PHE A 160 -17.07 -0.26 -2.71
CA PHE A 160 -17.81 0.81 -2.04
C PHE A 160 -18.23 0.42 -0.62
N ALA A 161 -18.51 -0.85 -0.36
CA ALA A 161 -18.78 -1.34 0.99
C ALA A 161 -17.57 -1.16 1.91
N HIS A 162 -16.34 -1.41 1.44
CA HIS A 162 -15.12 -1.12 2.22
C HIS A 162 -15.03 0.33 2.68
N TYR A 163 -15.38 1.25 1.78
CA TYR A 163 -15.39 2.66 2.11
C TYR A 163 -16.49 3.00 3.12
N LYS A 164 -17.72 2.54 2.89
CA LYS A 164 -18.88 2.81 3.75
C LYS A 164 -18.68 2.25 5.16
N LEU A 165 -18.06 1.08 5.29
CA LEU A 165 -17.77 0.41 6.56
C LEU A 165 -16.53 0.92 7.31
N LYS A 166 -15.86 1.96 6.82
CA LYS A 166 -14.77 2.57 7.60
C LYS A 166 -13.46 1.81 7.45
N HIS A 167 -13.32 0.86 6.52
CA HIS A 167 -12.25 -0.16 6.58
C HIS A 167 -10.85 0.46 6.51
N LEU A 168 -10.63 1.45 5.65
CA LEU A 168 -9.36 2.18 5.58
C LEU A 168 -9.02 2.85 6.92
N LEU A 169 -9.97 3.51 7.56
CA LEU A 169 -9.75 4.17 8.86
C LEU A 169 -9.41 3.16 9.96
N LYS A 170 -10.14 2.03 10.00
CA LYS A 170 -9.87 0.94 10.94
C LYS A 170 -8.45 0.40 10.76
N LEU A 171 -8.03 0.16 9.52
CA LEU A 171 -6.68 -0.31 9.21
C LEU A 171 -5.61 0.71 9.60
N ILE A 172 -5.84 2.01 9.33
CA ILE A 172 -4.92 3.07 9.76
C ILE A 172 -4.73 3.05 11.28
N LEU A 173 -5.82 3.01 12.06
CA LEU A 173 -5.75 2.99 13.52
C LEU A 173 -5.03 1.74 14.06
N ILE A 174 -5.37 0.56 13.53
CA ILE A 174 -4.74 -0.71 13.93
C ILE A 174 -3.24 -0.69 13.61
N ASN A 175 -2.87 -0.28 12.39
CA ASN A 175 -1.46 -0.23 11.98
C ASN A 175 -0.67 0.83 12.76
N SER A 176 -1.31 1.95 13.12
CA SER A 176 -0.70 3.00 13.95
C SER A 176 -0.41 2.47 15.35
N LEU A 177 -1.37 1.79 15.97
CA LEU A 177 -1.18 1.16 17.28
C LEU A 177 -0.09 0.08 17.22
N ALA A 178 -0.12 -0.78 16.20
CA ALA A 178 0.91 -1.81 16.00
C ALA A 178 2.30 -1.20 15.83
N THR A 179 2.43 -0.10 15.10
CA THR A 179 3.71 0.63 14.93
C THR A 179 4.24 1.15 16.27
N ILE A 180 3.38 1.78 17.07
CA ILE A 180 3.75 2.30 18.39
C ILE A 180 4.22 1.16 19.30
N LEU A 181 3.48 0.05 19.33
CA LEU A 181 3.85 -1.14 20.09
C LEU A 181 5.17 -1.75 19.61
N ALA A 182 5.43 -1.76 18.29
CA ALA A 182 6.66 -2.27 17.71
C ALA A 182 7.87 -1.47 18.20
N PHE A 183 7.85 -0.14 18.04
CA PHE A 183 8.96 0.71 18.47
C PHE A 183 9.11 0.76 19.98
N TYR A 184 8.01 0.69 20.73
CA TYR A 184 8.07 0.57 22.19
C TYR A 184 8.74 -0.74 22.62
N PHE A 185 8.42 -1.85 21.95
CA PHE A 185 9.06 -3.14 22.21
C PHE A 185 10.57 -3.06 21.92
N ILE A 186 10.96 -2.53 20.76
CA ILE A 186 12.38 -2.31 20.40
C ILE A 186 13.07 -1.47 21.47
N PHE A 187 12.46 -0.37 21.90
CA PHE A 187 13.00 0.49 22.95
C PHE A 187 13.22 -0.24 24.28
N LYS A 188 12.32 -1.16 24.63
CA LYS A 188 12.43 -1.89 25.91
C LYS A 188 13.47 -3.01 25.87
N THR A 189 13.69 -3.62 24.71
CA THR A 189 14.56 -4.81 24.57
C THR A 189 15.91 -4.50 23.91
N SER A 190 16.10 -3.30 23.37
CA SER A 190 17.29 -2.93 22.59
C SER A 190 18.60 -3.15 23.35
N ASP A 191 18.66 -2.76 24.62
CA ASP A 191 19.91 -2.77 25.38
C ASP A 191 20.39 -4.21 25.64
N ASN A 192 19.45 -5.13 25.91
CA ASN A 192 19.74 -6.55 26.08
C ASN A 192 20.22 -7.20 24.78
N VAL A 193 19.64 -6.83 23.65
CA VAL A 193 20.04 -7.41 22.36
C VAL A 193 21.35 -6.80 21.87
N LEU A 194 21.56 -5.49 22.04
CA LEU A 194 22.81 -4.84 21.66
C LEU A 194 24.02 -5.39 22.41
N SER A 195 23.87 -5.64 23.72
CA SER A 195 24.95 -6.22 24.53
C SER A 195 25.36 -7.63 24.08
N LEU A 196 24.42 -8.45 23.58
CA LEU A 196 24.74 -9.77 23.00
C LEU A 196 25.63 -9.67 21.74
N PHE A 197 25.54 -8.57 21.00
CA PHE A 197 26.34 -8.32 19.79
C PHE A 197 27.54 -7.40 20.05
N GLY A 198 27.83 -7.04 21.31
CA GLY A 198 28.94 -6.16 21.67
C GLY A 198 28.76 -4.71 21.21
N LEU A 199 27.52 -4.28 20.97
CA LEU A 199 27.17 -2.92 20.57
C LEU A 199 26.63 -2.13 21.76
N SER A 200 26.88 -0.82 21.77
CA SER A 200 26.51 0.05 22.90
C SER A 200 25.25 0.87 22.64
N THR A 201 24.99 1.29 21.40
CA THR A 201 23.89 2.23 21.09
C THR A 201 23.20 1.90 19.77
N LEU A 202 21.86 2.04 19.73
CA LEU A 202 21.06 1.95 18.49
C LEU A 202 21.38 3.04 17.46
N SER A 203 21.96 4.16 17.90
CA SER A 203 22.31 5.30 17.06
C SER A 203 23.51 5.03 16.15
N ASP A 204 24.27 3.96 16.41
CA ASP A 204 25.38 3.55 15.56
C ASP A 204 24.86 2.80 14.34
N ILE A 205 25.42 3.11 13.17
CA ILE A 205 24.99 2.47 11.92
C ILE A 205 25.24 0.95 11.90
N SER A 206 26.18 0.47 12.72
CA SER A 206 26.44 -0.94 12.95
C SER A 206 25.26 -1.68 13.60
N ALA A 207 24.36 -0.97 14.29
CA ALA A 207 23.13 -1.53 14.86
C ALA A 207 22.01 -1.70 13.83
N LEU A 208 22.15 -1.18 12.61
CA LEU A 208 21.13 -1.28 11.56
C LEU A 208 20.63 -2.72 11.30
N PRO A 209 21.50 -3.76 11.22
CA PRO A 209 21.04 -5.13 11.03
C PRO A 209 20.14 -5.63 12.17
N ILE A 210 20.41 -5.22 13.42
CA ILE A 210 19.60 -5.57 14.58
C ILE A 210 18.21 -4.92 14.48
N ILE A 211 18.15 -3.66 14.05
CA ILE A 211 16.89 -2.95 13.84
C ILE A 211 16.07 -3.62 12.74
N ILE A 212 16.70 -3.99 11.62
CA ILE A 212 16.05 -4.74 10.53
C ILE A 212 15.53 -6.09 11.05
N MET A 213 16.33 -6.81 11.84
CA MET A 213 15.93 -8.07 12.46
C MET A 213 14.67 -7.90 13.32
N TYR A 214 14.61 -6.86 14.17
CA TYR A 214 13.41 -6.55 14.96
C TYR A 214 12.18 -6.34 14.07
N LEU A 215 12.31 -5.52 13.02
CA LEU A 215 11.20 -5.23 12.10
C LEU A 215 10.73 -6.47 11.36
N VAL A 216 11.66 -7.33 10.93
CA VAL A 216 11.34 -8.60 10.25
C VAL A 216 10.62 -9.57 11.19
N VAL A 217 11.16 -9.79 12.39
CA VAL A 217 10.54 -10.68 13.39
C VAL A 217 9.15 -10.17 13.77
N PHE A 218 9.02 -8.87 14.04
CA PHE A 218 7.74 -8.25 14.33
C PHE A 218 6.75 -8.41 13.17
N GLY A 219 7.21 -8.24 11.93
CA GLY A 219 6.40 -8.44 10.72
C GLY A 219 5.87 -9.86 10.60
N ILE A 220 6.71 -10.87 10.85
CA ILE A 220 6.31 -12.29 10.83
C ILE A 220 5.25 -12.57 11.90
N VAL A 221 5.47 -12.08 13.13
CA VAL A 221 4.55 -12.28 14.25
C VAL A 221 3.20 -11.59 14.02
N MET A 222 3.19 -10.41 13.39
CA MET A 222 1.97 -9.65 13.12
C MET A 222 1.20 -10.15 11.89
N GLN A 223 1.83 -10.89 10.98
CA GLN A 223 1.21 -11.38 9.75
C GLN A 223 -0.11 -12.15 9.95
N PRO A 224 -0.24 -13.14 10.87
CA PRO A 224 -1.52 -13.83 11.09
C PRO A 224 -2.63 -12.89 11.55
N PHE A 225 -2.32 -11.89 12.40
CA PHE A 225 -3.29 -10.90 12.87
C PHE A 225 -3.76 -10.00 11.73
N GLN A 226 -2.84 -9.53 10.89
CA GLN A 226 -3.16 -8.74 9.70
C GLN A 226 -4.07 -9.51 8.74
N ASN A 227 -3.75 -10.79 8.48
CA ASN A 227 -4.56 -11.66 7.63
C ASN A 227 -5.95 -11.92 8.21
N TYR A 228 -6.06 -12.14 9.52
CA TYR A 228 -7.35 -12.32 10.18
C TYR A 228 -8.22 -11.07 10.08
N ILE A 229 -7.65 -9.89 10.35
CA ILE A 229 -8.36 -8.61 10.24
C ILE A 229 -8.80 -8.41 8.80
N SER A 230 -7.90 -8.54 7.82
CA SER A 230 -8.22 -8.43 6.39
C SER A 230 -9.40 -9.33 6.01
N ARG A 231 -9.35 -10.64 6.30
CA ARG A 231 -10.45 -11.58 6.01
C ARG A 231 -11.77 -11.19 6.67
N ARG A 232 -11.73 -10.61 7.87
CA ARG A 232 -12.93 -10.13 8.56
C ARG A 232 -13.51 -8.90 7.87
N LEU A 233 -12.66 -8.01 7.34
CA LEU A 233 -13.11 -6.85 6.57
C LEU A 233 -13.76 -7.28 5.25
N GLU A 234 -13.16 -8.22 4.51
CA GLU A 234 -13.74 -8.81 3.28
C GLU A 234 -15.15 -9.36 3.54
N LYS A 235 -15.30 -10.22 4.56
CA LYS A 235 -16.61 -10.81 4.93
C LYS A 235 -17.67 -9.77 5.30
N ASN A 236 -17.26 -8.60 5.82
CA ASN A 236 -18.21 -7.54 6.13
C ASN A 236 -18.62 -6.78 4.87
N ALA A 237 -17.70 -6.61 3.92
CA ALA A 237 -17.99 -5.98 2.63
C ALA A 237 -18.90 -6.85 1.78
N ASP A 238 -18.68 -8.16 1.73
CA ASP A 238 -19.52 -9.12 0.99
C ASP A 238 -20.97 -9.22 1.49
N LYS A 239 -21.20 -8.93 2.78
CA LYS A 239 -22.53 -9.01 3.39
C LYS A 239 -23.39 -7.77 3.16
N MET A 240 -22.81 -6.69 2.65
CA MET A 240 -23.43 -5.38 2.57
C MET A 240 -24.11 -5.13 1.24
#